data_AF-A0A0D3DIK0-F1
#
_entry.id   AF-A0A0D3DIK0-F1
#
_cell.length_a   1.000
_cell.length_b   1.000
_cell.length_c   1.000
_cell.angle_alpha   90.00
_cell.angle_beta   90.00
_cell.angle_gamma   90.00
#
_symmetry.space_group_name_H-M   'P 1'
#
loop_
_entity.id
_entity.type
_entity.pdbx_description
1 polymer ?
#
loop_
_entity_poly.entity_id
_entity_poly.type
_entity_poly.pdbx_seq_one_letter_code
_entity_poly.pdbx_strand_id
1 'polypeptide(L)'
;VLNSQKSLYFHHRRRFATDLYGQKLIRICSSPKKKMSNTPAAAPTSSSKSKAAGSSQAPEKRKPLFQKELQHMMYGFGDEQNPLPETVALVEDIVVEYVTDLTHKAQEIGTKRGRLLVDDFLYLIRKDLPKLNRCRELLAMQEELKQARKAFDVDEEKITSLD
;
A
#
# COMPACT_ATOMS: atom_id res chain seq x y z
N VAL A 1 37.56 3.28 23.17
CA VAL A 1 36.16 3.02 23.61
C VAL A 1 35.08 3.43 22.59
N LEU A 2 35.39 4.19 21.52
CA LEU A 2 34.40 4.60 20.50
C LEU A 2 34.32 3.74 19.22
N ASN A 3 35.16 2.70 19.08
CA ASN A 3 35.18 1.84 17.88
C ASN A 3 34.51 0.47 18.05
N SER A 4 33.98 0.15 19.23
CA SER A 4 33.31 -1.14 19.46
C SER A 4 31.78 -1.06 19.29
N GLN A 5 31.17 0.12 19.43
CA GLN A 5 29.71 0.28 19.34
C GLN A 5 29.16 0.37 17.90
N LYS A 6 30.01 0.63 16.90
CA LYS A 6 29.58 0.65 15.47
C LYS A 6 29.44 -0.75 14.87
N SER A 7 30.05 -1.77 15.49
CA SER A 7 30.01 -3.16 14.99
C SER A 7 28.65 -3.83 15.25
N LEU A 8 27.98 -3.51 16.35
CA LEU A 8 26.69 -4.13 16.69
C LEU A 8 25.52 -3.63 15.82
N TYR A 9 25.59 -2.41 15.28
CA TYR A 9 24.55 -1.87 14.39
C TYR A 9 24.65 -2.41 12.94
N PHE A 10 25.80 -2.97 12.55
CA PHE A 10 26.00 -3.48 11.19
C PHE A 10 25.70 -4.98 11.04
N HIS A 11 25.50 -5.71 12.14
CA HIS A 11 25.26 -7.16 12.12
C HIS A 11 23.79 -7.59 12.18
N HIS A 12 22.86 -6.68 12.53
CA HIS A 12 21.42 -7.02 12.56
C HIS A 12 20.69 -6.79 11.21
N ARG A 13 21.37 -6.20 10.21
CA ARG A 13 20.80 -5.87 8.88
C ARG A 13 21.14 -6.90 7.78
N ARG A 14 21.63 -8.09 8.15
CA ARG A 14 21.98 -9.21 7.23
C ARG A 14 21.12 -10.46 7.41
N ARG A 15 19.82 -10.32 7.61
CA ARG A 15 18.85 -11.44 7.54
C ARG A 15 17.52 -11.08 6.87
N PHE A 16 17.55 -10.17 5.87
CA PHE A 16 16.39 -9.90 5.02
C PHE A 16 16.74 -9.85 3.52
N ALA A 17 17.96 -10.23 3.15
CA ALA A 17 18.49 -10.07 1.79
C ALA A 17 18.82 -11.39 1.08
N THR A 18 18.17 -12.49 1.46
CA THR A 18 18.25 -13.78 0.74
C THR A 18 16.85 -14.38 0.64
N ASP A 19 15.95 -13.72 -0.09
CA ASP A 19 14.74 -14.34 -0.66
C ASP A 19 14.22 -13.56 -1.89
N LEU A 20 15.11 -12.83 -2.57
CA LEU A 20 14.90 -12.40 -3.95
C LEU A 20 16.00 -13.09 -4.78
N TYR A 21 15.60 -13.82 -5.83
CA TYR A 21 16.42 -14.62 -6.75
C TYR A 21 16.67 -16.10 -6.39
N GLY A 22 15.61 -16.86 -6.09
CA GLY A 22 15.80 -18.31 -5.90
C GLY A 22 14.57 -19.21 -5.85
N GLN A 23 13.50 -18.95 -6.61
CA GLN A 23 12.44 -19.96 -6.86
C GLN A 23 11.73 -19.68 -8.19
N LYS A 24 12.49 -19.84 -9.27
CA LYS A 24 11.94 -20.14 -10.59
C LYS A 24 11.74 -21.66 -10.64
N LEU A 25 10.54 -22.07 -11.08
CA LEU A 25 10.16 -23.40 -11.59
C LEU A 25 9.45 -24.37 -10.63
N ILE A 26 8.14 -24.18 -10.43
CA ILE A 26 7.21 -25.28 -10.16
C ILE A 26 5.93 -25.12 -11.01
N ARG A 27 5.87 -25.90 -12.08
CA ARG A 27 4.71 -26.62 -12.65
C ARG A 27 3.42 -25.84 -12.93
N ILE A 28 3.29 -25.38 -14.18
CA ILE A 28 2.01 -25.12 -14.83
C ILE A 28 1.29 -26.48 -14.99
N CYS A 29 0.30 -26.77 -14.15
CA CYS A 29 -0.68 -27.80 -14.42
C CYS A 29 -1.71 -27.27 -15.42
N SER A 30 -1.65 -27.83 -16.62
CA SER A 30 -2.69 -27.76 -17.65
C SER A 30 -4.01 -28.31 -17.11
N SER A 31 -5.13 -27.64 -17.41
CA SER A 31 -6.48 -28.19 -17.22
C SER A 31 -7.38 -27.79 -18.39
N PRO A 32 -8.37 -28.65 -18.72
CA PRO A 32 -8.82 -28.84 -20.09
C PRO A 32 -9.93 -27.87 -20.54
N LYS A 33 -9.94 -27.61 -21.85
CA LYS A 33 -10.99 -26.87 -22.57
C LYS A 33 -12.38 -27.42 -22.29
N LYS A 34 -13.33 -26.54 -21.92
CA LYS A 34 -14.77 -26.79 -22.07
C LYS A 34 -15.36 -25.82 -23.11
N LYS A 35 -16.14 -26.41 -24.00
CA LYS A 35 -16.62 -25.92 -25.31
C LYS A 35 -17.83 -24.97 -25.17
N MET A 36 -17.94 -24.02 -26.10
CA MET A 36 -19.01 -23.02 -26.25
C MET A 36 -20.41 -23.60 -26.50
N SER A 37 -21.42 -22.86 -26.07
CA SER A 37 -22.67 -22.67 -26.82
C SER A 37 -23.23 -21.25 -26.63
N ASN A 38 -23.47 -20.56 -27.73
CA ASN A 38 -24.11 -19.22 -27.89
C ASN A 38 -25.61 -19.29 -27.46
N THR A 39 -26.33 -18.22 -27.12
CA THR A 39 -26.85 -17.09 -27.95
C THR A 39 -27.78 -16.21 -27.02
N PRO A 40 -28.44 -15.11 -27.45
CA PRO A 40 -28.00 -13.70 -27.33
C PRO A 40 -28.90 -12.76 -26.49
N ALA A 41 -28.40 -11.52 -26.30
CA ALA A 41 -29.09 -10.22 -26.30
C ALA A 41 -30.23 -9.90 -25.32
N ALA A 42 -30.00 -8.93 -24.42
CA ALA A 42 -30.90 -7.80 -24.17
C ALA A 42 -30.18 -6.71 -23.34
N ALA A 43 -30.08 -5.50 -23.91
CA ALA A 43 -29.80 -4.27 -23.16
C ALA A 43 -31.07 -3.82 -22.40
N PRO A 44 -30.92 -2.95 -21.38
CA PRO A 44 -31.68 -1.71 -21.47
C PRO A 44 -30.90 -0.46 -21.07
N THR A 45 -31.42 0.62 -21.64
CA THR A 45 -31.05 2.03 -21.62
C THR A 45 -31.34 2.77 -20.31
N SER A 46 -30.63 3.89 -20.16
CA SER A 46 -30.82 5.06 -19.28
C SER A 46 -32.20 5.29 -18.62
N SER A 47 -32.17 5.72 -17.36
CA SER A 47 -32.84 6.97 -16.93
C SER A 47 -32.50 7.37 -15.49
N SER A 48 -32.17 8.65 -15.35
CA SER A 48 -32.05 9.40 -14.12
C SER A 48 -33.41 9.57 -13.43
N LYS A 49 -33.45 9.44 -12.10
CA LYS A 49 -34.43 10.17 -11.28
C LYS A 49 -33.98 10.32 -9.83
N SER A 50 -33.76 11.56 -9.45
CA SER A 50 -33.59 12.06 -8.09
C SER A 50 -34.81 11.74 -7.23
N LYS A 51 -34.60 11.36 -5.96
CA LYS A 51 -35.49 11.72 -4.85
C LYS A 51 -34.75 11.67 -3.51
N ALA A 52 -34.82 12.78 -2.80
CA ALA A 52 -34.40 12.95 -1.42
C ALA A 52 -35.32 12.16 -0.47
N ALA A 53 -34.75 11.57 0.57
CA ALA A 53 -35.41 11.23 1.82
C ALA A 53 -34.35 10.90 2.88
N GLY A 54 -34.50 11.44 4.09
CA GLY A 54 -33.55 11.32 5.19
C GLY A 54 -33.23 9.89 5.57
N SER A 55 -31.97 9.65 5.92
CA SER A 55 -31.49 8.40 6.48
C SER A 55 -30.78 8.72 7.79
N SER A 56 -31.43 8.38 8.90
CA SER A 56 -30.77 8.15 10.18
C SER A 56 -29.71 7.08 9.93
N GLN A 57 -28.44 7.47 9.92
CA GLN A 57 -27.33 6.55 9.63
C GLN A 57 -27.23 5.52 10.76
N ALA A 58 -27.92 4.40 10.61
CA ALA A 58 -27.42 3.14 11.12
C ALA A 58 -25.99 2.97 10.59
N PRO A 59 -25.05 2.39 11.36
CA PRO A 59 -23.68 2.24 10.92
C PRO A 59 -23.71 1.41 9.64
N GLU A 60 -23.54 2.10 8.51
CA GLU A 60 -23.44 1.51 7.20
C GLU A 60 -22.29 0.53 7.30
N LYS A 61 -22.57 -0.78 7.17
CA LYS A 61 -21.56 -1.83 7.29
C LYS A 61 -20.48 -1.55 6.26
N ARG A 62 -19.42 -0.87 6.69
CA ARG A 62 -18.31 -0.48 5.82
C ARG A 62 -17.72 -1.77 5.29
N LYS A 63 -17.56 -1.82 3.96
CA LYS A 63 -16.94 -2.98 3.32
C LYS A 63 -15.51 -3.10 3.87
N PRO A 64 -15.07 -4.30 4.27
CA PRO A 64 -13.69 -4.49 4.68
C PRO A 64 -12.76 -4.14 3.51
N LEU A 65 -11.80 -3.27 3.78
CA LEU A 65 -10.85 -2.73 2.81
C LEU A 65 -9.53 -3.50 2.84
N PHE A 66 -9.05 -3.86 4.04
CA PHE A 66 -7.67 -4.31 4.24
C PHE A 66 -7.53 -5.73 4.79
N GLN A 67 -8.62 -6.48 5.02
CA GLN A 67 -8.57 -7.78 5.72
C GLN A 67 -7.52 -8.76 5.18
N LYS A 68 -7.41 -8.92 3.86
CA LYS A 68 -6.43 -9.84 3.25
C LYS A 68 -4.99 -9.39 3.43
N GLU A 69 -4.74 -8.09 3.31
CA GLU A 69 -3.40 -7.51 3.43
C GLU A 69 -2.95 -7.51 4.90
N LEU A 70 -3.90 -7.27 5.79
CA LEU A 70 -3.67 -7.26 7.23
C LEU A 70 -3.33 -8.65 7.77
N GLN A 71 -3.97 -9.71 7.28
CA GLN A 71 -3.60 -11.09 7.62
C GLN A 71 -2.13 -11.38 7.29
N HIS A 72 -1.66 -11.05 6.09
CA HIS A 72 -0.26 -11.24 5.71
C HIS A 72 0.69 -10.38 6.56
N MET A 73 0.26 -9.16 6.91
CA MET A 73 1.03 -8.28 7.77
C MET A 73 1.16 -8.84 9.19
N MET A 74 0.07 -9.31 9.78
CA MET A 74 0.03 -9.94 11.11
C MET A 74 0.95 -11.16 11.16
N TYR A 75 0.87 -12.04 10.16
CA TYR A 75 1.80 -13.16 10.01
C TYR A 75 3.27 -12.70 9.91
N GLY A 76 3.54 -11.62 9.16
CA GLY A 76 4.88 -11.02 9.06
C GLY A 76 5.43 -10.47 10.39
N PHE A 77 4.55 -10.13 11.33
CA PHE A 77 4.89 -9.74 12.70
C PHE A 77 4.95 -10.92 13.69
N GLY A 78 4.71 -12.15 13.22
CA GLY A 78 4.80 -13.38 14.01
C GLY A 78 3.47 -13.91 14.55
N ASP A 79 2.34 -13.41 14.05
CA ASP A 79 1.02 -13.96 14.34
C ASP A 79 0.73 -15.24 13.52
N GLU A 80 -0.44 -15.85 13.71
CA GLU A 80 -0.87 -17.03 12.96
C GLU A 80 -1.15 -16.72 11.47
N GLN A 81 -0.97 -17.72 10.60
CA GLN A 81 -1.26 -17.59 9.17
C GLN A 81 -2.74 -17.30 8.90
N ASN A 82 -3.64 -17.87 9.73
CA ASN A 82 -5.09 -17.71 9.63
C ASN A 82 -5.64 -17.19 10.97
N PRO A 83 -5.44 -15.91 11.29
CA PRO A 83 -5.93 -15.33 12.53
C PRO A 83 -7.46 -15.29 12.55
N LEU A 84 -8.04 -15.19 13.75
CA LEU A 84 -9.49 -15.08 13.91
C LEU A 84 -10.04 -13.86 13.15
N PRO A 85 -11.16 -13.99 12.42
CA PRO A 85 -11.70 -12.90 11.61
C PRO A 85 -12.11 -11.69 12.46
N GLU A 86 -12.50 -11.91 13.70
CA GLU A 86 -12.81 -10.86 14.68
C GLU A 86 -11.59 -10.03 15.03
N THR A 87 -10.41 -10.65 15.19
CA THR A 87 -9.14 -9.95 15.45
C THR A 87 -8.75 -9.10 14.26
N VAL A 88 -8.85 -9.65 13.03
CA VAL A 88 -8.53 -8.89 11.81
C VAL A 88 -9.46 -7.69 11.65
N ALA A 89 -10.76 -7.85 11.93
CA ALA A 89 -11.72 -6.75 11.89
C ALA A 89 -11.40 -5.67 12.93
N LEU A 90 -11.05 -6.05 14.16
CA LEU A 90 -10.67 -5.10 15.20
C LEU A 90 -9.39 -4.33 14.84
N VAL A 91 -8.37 -5.02 14.31
CA VAL A 91 -7.13 -4.36 13.90
C VAL A 91 -7.39 -3.43 12.71
N GLU A 92 -8.28 -3.80 11.78
CA GLU A 92 -8.71 -2.91 10.71
C GLU A 92 -9.33 -1.62 11.25
N ASP A 93 -10.22 -1.70 12.23
CA ASP A 93 -10.83 -0.53 12.87
C ASP A 93 -9.77 0.37 13.54
N ILE A 94 -8.83 -0.22 14.29
CA ILE A 94 -7.73 0.50 14.95
C ILE A 94 -6.83 1.20 13.92
N VAL A 95 -6.53 0.55 12.80
CA VAL A 95 -5.69 1.13 11.74
C VAL A 95 -6.40 2.29 11.06
N VAL A 96 -7.70 2.15 10.76
CA VAL A 96 -8.50 3.23 10.15
C VAL A 96 -8.56 4.45 11.08
N GLU A 97 -8.79 4.22 12.37
CA GLU A 97 -8.77 5.29 13.38
C GLU A 97 -7.40 5.99 13.42
N TYR A 98 -6.32 5.21 13.52
CA TYR A 98 -4.95 5.74 13.56
C TYR A 98 -4.60 6.60 12.34
N VAL A 99 -4.93 6.12 11.13
CA VAL A 99 -4.63 6.86 9.88
C VAL A 99 -5.46 8.14 9.81
N THR A 100 -6.73 8.08 10.22
CA THR A 100 -7.62 9.25 10.25
C THR A 100 -7.07 10.31 11.20
N ASP A 101 -6.71 9.93 12.43
CA ASP A 101 -6.15 10.81 13.44
C ASP A 101 -4.81 11.42 13.02
N LEU A 102 -3.93 10.61 12.42
CA LEU A 102 -2.64 11.09 11.94
C LEU A 102 -2.83 12.11 10.81
N THR A 103 -3.79 11.87 9.93
CA THR A 103 -4.12 12.78 8.81
C THR A 103 -4.70 14.09 9.31
N HIS A 104 -5.60 14.07 10.30
CA HIS A 104 -6.12 15.30 10.91
C HIS A 104 -5.00 16.14 11.53
N LYS A 105 -4.11 15.52 12.31
CA LYS A 105 -2.94 16.20 12.89
C LYS A 105 -2.02 16.79 11.82
N ALA A 106 -1.83 16.08 10.71
CA ALA A 106 -1.00 16.57 9.61
C ALA A 106 -1.69 17.74 8.88
N GLN A 107 -3.00 17.65 8.71
CA GLN A 107 -3.81 18.70 8.12
C GLN A 107 -3.80 19.97 8.96
N GLU A 108 -3.86 19.90 10.30
CA GLU A 108 -3.74 21.08 11.17
C GLU A 108 -2.43 21.88 10.91
N ILE A 109 -1.33 21.16 10.65
CA ILE A 109 -0.05 21.76 10.30
C ILE A 109 -0.11 22.36 8.89
N GLY A 110 -0.57 21.57 7.92
CA GLY A 110 -0.67 21.96 6.50
C GLY A 110 -1.69 23.07 6.22
N THR A 111 -2.68 23.26 7.08
CA THR A 111 -3.74 24.27 6.96
C THR A 111 -3.16 25.68 6.95
N LYS A 112 -2.11 25.93 7.75
CA LYS A 112 -1.39 27.22 7.75
C LYS A 112 -0.83 27.59 6.37
N ARG A 113 -0.56 26.58 5.55
CA ARG A 113 0.04 26.70 4.22
C ARG A 113 -0.97 26.44 3.09
N GLY A 114 -2.22 26.11 3.44
CA GLY A 114 -3.31 25.82 2.51
C GLY A 114 -3.23 24.49 1.75
N ARG A 115 -2.22 23.65 2.01
CA ARG A 115 -2.08 22.33 1.35
C ARG A 115 -1.31 21.33 2.21
N LEU A 116 -1.76 20.08 2.21
CA LEU A 116 -1.13 18.95 2.89
C LEU A 116 0.05 18.40 2.06
N LEU A 117 1.20 18.20 2.69
CA LEU A 117 2.39 17.57 2.11
C LEU A 117 2.87 16.36 2.89
N VAL A 118 3.74 15.59 2.23
CA VAL A 118 4.52 14.51 2.85
C VAL A 118 5.36 15.02 4.03
N ASP A 119 5.91 16.23 3.93
CA ASP A 119 6.71 16.85 4.99
C ASP A 119 5.94 17.04 6.30
N ASP A 120 4.61 17.22 6.22
CA ASP A 120 3.76 17.38 7.40
C ASP A 120 3.70 16.05 8.20
N PHE A 121 3.66 14.91 7.50
CA PHE A 121 3.74 13.58 8.13
C PHE A 121 5.13 13.31 8.72
N LEU A 122 6.19 13.69 8.02
CA LEU A 122 7.58 13.59 8.53
C LEU A 122 7.76 14.43 9.80
N TYR A 123 7.12 15.60 9.87
CA TYR A 123 7.15 16.44 11.06
C TYR A 123 6.47 15.77 12.26
N LEU A 124 5.33 15.11 12.08
CA LEU A 124 4.64 14.40 13.17
C LEU A 124 5.47 13.23 13.73
N ILE A 125 6.16 12.49 12.85
CA ILE A 125 6.93 11.29 13.22
C ILE A 125 8.34 11.63 13.71
N ARG A 126 8.74 12.92 13.73
CA ARG A 126 10.13 13.36 14.01
C ARG A 126 10.73 12.89 15.34
N LYS A 127 9.89 12.54 16.32
CA LYS A 127 10.33 12.06 17.63
C LYS A 127 10.77 10.58 17.58
N ASP A 128 10.18 9.79 16.69
CA ASP A 128 10.47 8.37 16.51
C ASP A 128 11.53 8.17 15.43
N LEU A 129 12.81 8.30 15.81
CA LEU A 129 13.95 8.20 14.87
C LEU A 129 13.94 6.95 13.97
N PRO A 130 13.64 5.72 14.47
CA PRO A 130 13.62 4.55 13.60
C PRO A 130 12.55 4.62 12.50
N LYS A 131 11.33 5.07 12.83
CA LYS A 131 10.23 5.23 11.86
C LYS A 131 10.58 6.33 10.86
N LEU A 132 11.11 7.44 11.34
CA LEU A 132 11.50 8.57 10.52
C LEU A 132 12.59 8.19 9.50
N ASN A 133 13.61 7.46 9.92
CA ASN A 133 14.67 6.98 9.03
C ASN A 133 14.10 6.02 7.98
N ARG A 134 13.21 5.11 8.38
CA ARG A 134 12.56 4.20 7.45
C ARG A 134 11.74 4.95 6.39
N CYS A 135 10.99 5.97 6.78
CA CYS A 135 10.24 6.80 5.83
C CYS A 135 11.15 7.49 4.82
N ARG A 136 12.28 8.05 5.26
CA ARG A 136 13.24 8.71 4.37
C ARG A 136 13.86 7.74 3.36
N GLU A 137 14.25 6.56 3.81
CA GLU A 137 14.77 5.51 2.92
C GLU A 137 13.75 5.16 1.83
N LEU A 138 12.49 4.93 2.21
CA LEU A 138 11.43 4.56 1.26
C LEU A 138 11.13 5.69 0.26
N LEU A 139 11.13 6.94 0.70
CA LEU A 139 10.93 8.09 -0.20
C LEU A 139 12.07 8.24 -1.21
N ALA A 140 13.33 8.06 -0.77
CA ALA A 140 14.49 8.09 -1.65
C ALA A 140 14.43 6.98 -2.70
N MET A 141 14.16 5.74 -2.29
CA MET A 141 14.00 4.61 -3.21
C MET A 141 12.85 4.83 -4.20
N GLN A 142 11.74 5.42 -3.76
CA GLN A 142 10.63 5.74 -4.66
C GLN A 142 11.04 6.76 -5.72
N GLU A 143 11.85 7.75 -5.36
CA GLU A 143 12.36 8.74 -6.30
C GLU A 143 13.32 8.12 -7.32
N GLU A 144 14.23 7.24 -6.88
CA GLU A 144 15.11 6.46 -7.74
C GLU A 144 14.33 5.63 -8.76
N LEU A 145 13.27 4.92 -8.31
CA LEU A 145 12.41 4.14 -9.21
C LEU A 145 11.66 5.03 -10.22
N LYS A 146 11.24 6.23 -9.81
CA LYS A 146 10.60 7.19 -10.72
C LYS A 146 11.58 7.72 -11.76
N GLN A 147 12.83 8.00 -11.37
CA GLN A 147 13.86 8.42 -12.30
C GLN A 147 14.20 7.31 -13.30
N ALA A 148 14.35 6.07 -12.82
CA ALA A 148 14.62 4.93 -13.68
C ALA A 148 13.53 4.76 -14.74
N ARG A 149 12.25 4.84 -14.36
CA ARG A 149 11.13 4.76 -15.32
C ARG A 149 11.17 5.86 -16.37
N LYS A 150 11.42 7.11 -15.96
CA LYS A 150 11.50 8.25 -16.88
C LYS A 150 12.65 8.15 -17.87
N ALA A 151 13.78 7.54 -17.49
CA ALA A 151 14.91 7.37 -18.39
C ALA A 151 14.53 6.53 -19.62
N PHE A 152 13.70 5.51 -19.44
CA PHE A 152 13.23 4.67 -20.56
C PHE A 152 12.21 5.37 -21.46
N ASP A 153 11.34 6.24 -20.91
CA ASP A 153 10.35 6.97 -21.72
C ASP A 153 10.99 8.03 -22.63
N VAL A 154 12.09 8.68 -22.20
CA VAL A 154 12.79 9.72 -22.99
C VAL A 154 13.59 9.13 -24.16
N ASP A 155 14.00 7.87 -24.06
CA ASP A 155 14.78 7.21 -25.11
C ASP A 155 13.89 6.83 -26.32
N GLU A 156 12.61 6.48 -26.13
CA GLU A 156 11.71 6.11 -27.24
C GLU A 156 11.30 7.30 -28.14
N GLU A 157 11.08 8.50 -27.57
CA GLU A 157 10.70 9.69 -28.34
C GLU A 157 11.83 10.23 -29.21
N LYS A 158 13.10 10.09 -28.78
CA LYS A 158 14.25 10.50 -29.59
C LYS A 158 14.50 9.56 -30.77
N ILE A 159 14.30 8.25 -30.58
CA ILE A 159 14.52 7.23 -31.62
C ILE A 159 13.45 7.33 -32.72
N THR A 160 12.20 7.67 -32.38
CA THR A 160 11.09 7.78 -33.35
C THR A 160 11.07 9.09 -34.16
N SER A 161 11.78 10.13 -33.70
CA SER A 161 11.95 11.40 -34.44
C SER A 161 13.14 11.43 -35.41
N LEU A 162 13.90 10.33 -35.49
CA LEU A 162 15.09 10.18 -36.32
C LEU A 162 14.85 9.43 -37.65
N ASP A 163 13.60 9.07 -37.94
CA ASP A 163 13.14 8.54 -39.25
C ASP A 163 12.30 9.57 -40.02
#